data_AF-A0A9E2E2Q4-F1
#
_entry.id   AF-A0A9E2E2Q4-F1
#
_cell.length_a   1.000
_cell.length_b   1.000
_cell.length_c   1.000
_cell.angle_alpha   90.00
_cell.angle_beta   90.00
_cell.angle_gamma   90.00
#
_symmetry.space_group_name_H-M   'P 1'
#
loop_
_entity.id
_entity.type
_entity.pdbx_description
1 polymer ?
#
loop_
_entity_poly.entity_id
_entity_poly.type
_entity_poly.pdbx_seq_one_letter_code
_entity_poly.pdbx_strand_id
1 'polypeptide(L)'
;TAHGFRYRPGDDLNKTTPIIRPTQLEKQPWLKPVLKKNPRIFNDFFWPDGHIRVTGREYNGLLESPCYQRGEMSCVSCHSMHESDPNDQLARGMRGNQACLQCHDGMSDDLTRHTRHAADSPGSNCTNCHMPHTSYGLLKAIRGHTIETPDITTTLATGRPNACNLCHLDKTLDWTAEQLAKRTGQAKPTVPGEHRTTAASVLWLLKGDAGQRALAAWHMGWQPALEASGSGWQSPLLAELLNDPYSAVRYMAHKALARQPGFGEFEYDFVADEPARLAKRKAALAKWKPSPTNPAAVLLNANGQRQTNQVQQLIQTRDNRPMRLRE
;
A
#
# COMPACT_ATOMS: atom_id res chain seq x y z
N THR A 1 -30.60 14.61 -10.55
CA THR A 1 -31.66 15.50 -10.00
C THR A 1 -32.09 16.46 -11.09
N ALA A 2 -33.36 16.87 -11.14
CA ALA A 2 -33.95 17.68 -12.21
C ALA A 2 -33.31 19.08 -12.43
N HIS A 3 -32.26 19.43 -11.69
CA HIS A 3 -31.60 20.74 -11.69
C HIS A 3 -30.06 20.66 -11.77
N GLY A 4 -29.49 19.52 -12.19
CA GLY A 4 -28.04 19.36 -12.32
C GLY A 4 -27.27 19.36 -10.98
N PHE A 5 -25.94 19.36 -11.08
CA PHE A 5 -25.06 19.49 -9.93
C PHE A 5 -25.06 20.96 -9.44
N ARG A 6 -25.27 21.15 -8.13
CA ARG A 6 -25.30 22.50 -7.52
C ARG A 6 -23.92 23.07 -7.22
N TYR A 7 -22.88 22.24 -7.32
CA TYR A 7 -21.50 22.64 -7.11
C TYR A 7 -21.04 23.57 -8.24
N ARG A 8 -20.45 24.72 -7.90
CA ARG A 8 -19.64 25.51 -8.83
C ARG A 8 -18.15 25.34 -8.51
N PRO A 9 -17.26 25.31 -9.52
CA PRO A 9 -15.82 25.27 -9.27
C PRO A 9 -15.39 26.40 -8.33
N GLY A 10 -14.71 26.05 -7.24
CA GLY A 10 -14.27 26.98 -6.18
C GLY A 10 -15.20 27.05 -4.97
N ASP A 11 -16.41 26.50 -5.04
CA ASP A 11 -17.28 26.38 -3.87
C ASP A 11 -16.75 25.33 -2.88
N ASP A 12 -17.18 25.42 -1.63
CA ASP A 12 -17.00 24.33 -0.66
C ASP A 12 -17.86 23.14 -1.07
N LEU A 13 -17.21 22.08 -1.55
CA LEU A 13 -17.85 20.86 -2.02
C LEU A 13 -18.78 20.24 -0.97
N ASN A 14 -18.51 20.40 0.33
CA ASN A 14 -19.35 19.86 1.40
C ASN A 14 -20.76 20.48 1.44
N LYS A 15 -20.93 21.68 0.90
CA LYS A 15 -22.23 22.38 0.88
C LYS A 15 -23.20 21.76 -0.12
N THR A 16 -22.68 21.13 -1.17
CA THR A 16 -23.47 20.66 -2.31
C THR A 16 -23.38 19.16 -2.52
N THR A 17 -22.34 18.52 -1.97
CA THR A 17 -22.03 17.11 -2.19
C THR A 17 -21.76 16.45 -0.84
N PRO A 18 -22.54 15.45 -0.42
CA PRO A 18 -22.31 14.75 0.83
C PRO A 18 -21.03 13.90 0.72
N ILE A 19 -20.01 14.24 1.51
CA ILE A 19 -18.71 13.56 1.53
C ILE A 19 -18.65 12.59 2.70
N ILE A 20 -18.34 11.32 2.42
CA ILE A 20 -18.17 10.29 3.45
C ILE A 20 -16.83 10.50 4.17
N ARG A 21 -16.90 10.72 5.48
CA ARG A 21 -15.74 10.84 6.38
C ARG A 21 -15.81 9.79 7.48
N PRO A 22 -15.19 8.59 7.34
CA PRO A 22 -15.38 7.50 8.29
C PRO A 22 -15.02 7.85 9.74
N THR A 23 -14.01 8.70 9.94
CA THR A 23 -13.54 9.20 11.24
C THR A 23 -14.51 10.19 11.92
N GLN A 24 -15.52 10.68 11.20
CA GLN A 24 -16.48 11.68 11.67
C GLN A 24 -17.94 11.21 11.56
N LEU A 25 -18.19 9.92 11.72
CA LEU A 25 -19.52 9.31 11.51
C LEU A 25 -20.63 10.01 12.30
N GLU A 26 -20.37 10.38 13.55
CA GLU A 26 -21.36 11.07 14.41
C GLU A 26 -21.78 12.44 13.88
N LYS A 27 -20.93 13.08 13.08
CA LYS A 27 -21.22 14.36 12.41
C LYS A 27 -21.97 14.17 11.09
N GLN A 28 -22.28 12.93 10.69
CA GLN A 28 -22.94 12.57 9.42
C GLN A 28 -24.19 11.71 9.65
N PRO A 29 -25.24 12.25 10.29
CA PRO A 29 -26.48 11.49 10.55
C PRO A 29 -27.16 10.96 9.28
N TRP A 30 -26.98 11.66 8.15
CA TRP A 30 -27.47 11.25 6.83
C TRP A 30 -26.89 9.90 6.37
N LEU A 31 -25.76 9.47 6.93
CA LEU A 31 -25.07 8.25 6.53
C LEU A 31 -25.64 6.99 7.21
N LYS A 32 -26.35 7.13 8.35
CA LYS A 32 -26.99 6.01 9.06
C LYS A 32 -27.91 5.17 8.17
N PRO A 33 -28.87 5.74 7.40
CA PRO A 33 -29.70 4.95 6.48
C PRO A 33 -28.89 4.34 5.32
N VAL A 34 -27.84 5.01 4.85
CA VAL A 34 -26.94 4.49 3.80
C VAL A 34 -26.21 3.24 4.29
N LEU A 35 -25.65 3.29 5.50
CA LEU A 35 -24.97 2.16 6.14
C LEU A 35 -25.93 1.01 6.44
N LYS A 36 -27.18 1.30 6.83
CA LYS A 36 -28.20 0.25 7.00
C LYS A 36 -28.49 -0.49 5.69
N LYS A 37 -28.52 0.21 4.56
CA LYS A 37 -28.75 -0.38 3.23
C LYS A 37 -27.50 -1.06 2.67
N ASN A 38 -26.31 -0.54 2.95
CA ASN A 38 -25.04 -1.07 2.50
C ASN A 38 -24.00 -1.09 3.64
N PRO A 39 -24.05 -2.09 4.53
CA PRO A 39 -23.18 -2.13 5.70
C PRO A 39 -21.69 -2.32 5.36
N ARG A 40 -21.37 -2.72 4.12
CA ARG A 40 -20.00 -2.95 3.66
C ARG A 40 -19.37 -1.75 2.96
N ILE A 41 -20.11 -0.65 2.74
CA ILE A 41 -19.63 0.50 1.97
C ILE A 41 -18.30 1.07 2.49
N PHE A 42 -18.08 1.04 3.81
CA PHE A 42 -16.82 1.47 4.40
C PHE A 42 -15.68 0.52 4.05
N ASN A 43 -15.84 -0.77 4.29
CA ASN A 43 -14.80 -1.76 4.00
C ASN A 43 -14.51 -1.90 2.50
N ASP A 44 -15.46 -1.52 1.65
CA ASP A 44 -15.28 -1.52 0.19
C ASP A 44 -14.34 -0.39 -0.26
N PHE A 45 -14.34 0.78 0.40
CA PHE A 45 -13.61 1.98 -0.05
C PHE A 45 -12.53 2.48 0.90
N PHE A 46 -12.62 2.15 2.18
CA PHE A 46 -11.77 2.63 3.25
C PHE A 46 -11.16 1.47 4.03
N TRP A 47 -9.97 1.70 4.57
CA TRP A 47 -9.40 0.89 5.63
C TRP A 47 -10.17 1.15 6.94
N PRO A 48 -10.09 0.26 7.94
CA PRO A 48 -10.82 0.43 9.21
C PRO A 48 -10.50 1.72 9.98
N ASP A 49 -9.35 2.35 9.74
CA ASP A 49 -8.96 3.66 10.27
C ASP A 49 -9.52 4.85 9.47
N GLY A 50 -10.27 4.60 8.39
CA GLY A 50 -10.83 5.63 7.52
C GLY A 50 -9.90 6.08 6.38
N HIS A 51 -8.69 5.52 6.25
CA HIS A 51 -7.81 5.80 5.12
C HIS A 51 -8.38 5.23 3.82
N ILE A 52 -8.03 5.85 2.69
CA ILE A 52 -8.50 5.38 1.38
C ILE A 52 -7.90 4.01 1.06
N ARG A 53 -8.78 3.04 0.80
CA ARG A 53 -8.42 1.68 0.37
C ARG A 53 -8.57 1.49 -1.13
N VAL A 54 -9.57 2.13 -1.72
CA VAL A 54 -9.82 2.13 -3.16
C VAL A 54 -9.78 3.58 -3.67
N THR A 55 -8.99 3.83 -4.71
CA THR A 55 -8.78 5.16 -5.28
C THR A 55 -10.05 5.81 -5.86
N GLY A 56 -9.97 7.09 -6.21
CA GLY A 56 -11.12 7.90 -6.65
C GLY A 56 -11.75 8.69 -5.50
N ARG A 57 -11.06 8.75 -4.35
CA ARG A 57 -11.52 9.36 -3.10
C ARG A 57 -10.37 10.06 -2.36
N GLU A 58 -9.33 10.45 -3.09
CA GLU A 58 -8.13 11.07 -2.54
C GLU A 58 -8.47 12.39 -1.82
N TYR A 59 -9.47 13.13 -2.30
CA TYR A 59 -10.00 14.30 -1.60
C TYR A 59 -10.54 13.96 -0.21
N ASN A 60 -11.25 12.83 -0.04
CA ASN A 60 -11.69 12.39 1.29
C ASN A 60 -10.50 12.18 2.23
N GLY A 61 -9.41 11.59 1.74
CA GLY A 61 -8.18 11.43 2.52
C GLY A 61 -7.54 12.77 2.87
N LEU A 62 -7.49 13.70 1.89
CA LEU A 62 -6.96 15.05 2.08
C LEU A 62 -7.68 15.78 3.23
N LEU A 63 -9.02 15.71 3.27
CA LEU A 63 -9.85 16.31 4.34
C LEU A 63 -9.52 15.77 5.74
N GLU A 64 -9.02 14.53 5.84
CA GLU A 64 -8.59 13.93 7.10
C GLU A 64 -7.15 14.30 7.49
N SER A 65 -6.37 14.84 6.57
CA SER A 65 -4.98 15.22 6.86
C SER A 65 -4.91 16.45 7.78
N PRO A 66 -3.97 16.48 8.74
CA PRO A 66 -3.75 17.67 9.56
C PRO A 66 -3.35 18.91 8.75
N CYS A 67 -2.70 18.70 7.60
CA CYS A 67 -2.29 19.76 6.68
C CYS A 67 -3.50 20.49 6.06
N TYR A 68 -4.61 19.78 5.83
CA TYR A 68 -5.89 20.39 5.41
C TYR A 68 -6.67 20.94 6.61
N GLN A 69 -6.77 20.17 7.70
CA GLN A 69 -7.62 20.54 8.84
C GLN A 69 -7.11 21.74 9.64
N ARG A 70 -5.79 21.99 9.62
CA ARG A 70 -5.12 23.04 10.40
C ARG A 70 -4.31 24.00 9.54
N GLY A 71 -4.38 23.87 8.22
CA GLY A 71 -3.64 24.68 7.27
C GLY A 71 -4.50 25.05 6.06
N GLU A 72 -3.87 25.58 5.02
CA GLU A 72 -4.54 26.06 3.80
C GLU A 72 -4.31 25.13 2.60
N MET A 73 -3.81 23.91 2.86
CA MET A 73 -3.46 22.97 1.80
C MET A 73 -4.70 22.53 1.02
N SER A 74 -4.59 22.55 -0.31
CA SER A 74 -5.61 22.05 -1.24
C SER A 74 -4.96 21.16 -2.31
N CYS A 75 -5.76 20.62 -3.23
CA CYS A 75 -5.24 19.82 -4.35
C CYS A 75 -4.18 20.60 -5.15
N VAL A 76 -4.44 21.89 -5.41
CA VAL A 76 -3.57 22.74 -6.25
C VAL A 76 -2.33 23.27 -5.51
N SER A 77 -2.17 22.93 -4.23
CA SER A 77 -0.90 23.16 -3.51
C SER A 77 0.23 22.25 -4.03
N CYS A 78 -0.12 21.12 -4.67
CA CYS A 78 0.84 20.16 -5.23
C CYS A 78 0.56 19.80 -6.70
N HIS A 79 -0.71 19.88 -7.12
CA HIS A 79 -1.12 19.52 -8.48
C HIS A 79 -1.31 20.75 -9.37
N SER A 80 -1.13 20.56 -10.68
CA SER A 80 -1.45 21.55 -11.70
C SER A 80 -2.34 20.91 -12.77
N MET A 81 -3.38 21.62 -13.21
CA MET A 81 -4.24 21.18 -14.31
C MET A 81 -3.64 21.51 -15.69
N HIS A 82 -2.60 22.35 -15.72
CA HIS A 82 -1.91 22.78 -16.93
C HIS A 82 -0.41 22.50 -16.78
N GLU A 83 0.25 22.16 -17.89
CA GLU A 83 1.71 22.02 -17.94
C GLU A 83 2.30 21.01 -16.93
N SER A 84 1.50 19.99 -16.56
CA SER A 84 1.94 18.86 -15.74
C SER A 84 2.00 17.57 -16.56
N ASP A 85 2.73 16.58 -16.06
CA ASP A 85 2.57 15.19 -16.51
C ASP A 85 1.09 14.78 -16.30
N PRO A 86 0.38 14.27 -17.32
CA PRO A 86 -1.00 13.82 -17.15
C PRO A 86 -1.10 12.66 -16.15
N ASN A 87 -0.02 11.91 -15.93
CA ASN A 87 0.07 10.96 -14.83
C ASN A 87 0.29 11.70 -13.52
N ASP A 88 -0.68 11.55 -12.61
CA ASP A 88 -0.73 12.15 -11.28
C ASP A 88 -0.82 13.68 -11.25
N GLN A 89 -0.66 14.41 -12.38
CA GLN A 89 -0.88 15.87 -12.49
C GLN A 89 -0.08 16.70 -11.47
N LEU A 90 1.11 16.23 -11.08
CA LEU A 90 1.96 16.97 -10.14
C LEU A 90 2.53 18.22 -10.83
N ALA A 91 2.44 19.36 -10.16
CA ALA A 91 3.04 20.60 -10.62
C ALA A 91 4.56 20.48 -10.70
N ARG A 92 5.20 21.34 -11.49
CA ARG A 92 6.66 21.36 -11.64
C ARG A 92 7.33 21.49 -10.27
N GLY A 93 8.27 20.59 -9.97
CA GLY A 93 8.97 20.53 -8.68
C GLY A 93 8.27 19.73 -7.59
N MET A 94 6.98 19.39 -7.73
CA MET A 94 6.17 18.74 -6.68
C MET A 94 6.28 17.21 -6.65
N ARG A 95 7.15 16.62 -7.48
CA ARG A 95 7.41 15.16 -7.45
C ARG A 95 8.33 14.74 -6.29
N GLY A 96 9.12 15.66 -5.76
CA GLY A 96 10.06 15.42 -4.66
C GLY A 96 9.64 16.10 -3.36
N ASN A 97 10.58 16.20 -2.42
CA ASN A 97 10.34 16.76 -1.09
C ASN A 97 9.87 18.21 -1.10
N GLN A 98 10.08 18.95 -2.19
CA GLN A 98 9.60 20.33 -2.33
C GLN A 98 8.09 20.48 -2.09
N ALA A 99 7.29 19.46 -2.43
CA ALA A 99 5.86 19.44 -2.15
C ALA A 99 5.54 19.57 -0.65
N CYS A 100 6.45 19.12 0.21
CA CYS A 100 6.33 19.20 1.66
C CYS A 100 7.11 20.39 2.23
N LEU A 101 8.32 20.64 1.71
CA LEU A 101 9.23 21.68 2.21
C LEU A 101 8.73 23.12 1.98
N GLN A 102 7.75 23.33 1.09
CA GLN A 102 7.09 24.63 0.96
C GLN A 102 6.45 25.14 2.27
N CYS A 103 6.02 24.22 3.14
CA CYS A 103 5.44 24.54 4.45
C CYS A 103 6.27 23.98 5.62
N HIS A 104 7.19 23.06 5.34
CA HIS A 104 8.06 22.40 6.33
C HIS A 104 9.54 22.72 6.06
N ASP A 105 9.85 24.00 5.85
CA ASP A 105 11.18 24.49 5.49
C ASP A 105 12.28 24.02 6.45
N GLY A 106 12.04 24.05 7.76
CA GLY A 106 13.00 23.60 8.78
C GLY A 106 13.33 22.10 8.75
N MET A 107 12.71 21.31 7.87
CA MET A 107 13.07 19.90 7.64
C MET A 107 14.15 19.71 6.56
N SER A 108 14.48 20.74 5.77
CA SER A 108 15.51 20.62 4.72
C SER A 108 16.92 20.45 5.27
N ASP A 109 17.18 21.04 6.43
CA ASP A 109 18.55 21.22 6.95
C ASP A 109 19.19 19.91 7.42
N ASP A 110 18.38 18.95 7.84
CA ASP A 110 18.85 17.66 8.32
C ASP A 110 17.86 16.52 7.99
N LEU A 111 17.73 16.28 6.68
CA LEU A 111 16.85 15.27 6.12
C LEU A 111 17.16 13.88 6.68
N THR A 112 18.45 13.50 6.76
CA THR A 112 18.84 12.17 7.24
C THR A 112 18.53 11.95 8.71
N ARG A 113 18.66 12.96 9.60
CA ARG A 113 18.21 12.81 10.99
C ARG A 113 16.70 12.65 11.07
N HIS A 114 15.94 13.36 10.24
CA HIS A 114 14.49 13.22 10.20
C HIS A 114 14.09 11.84 9.68
N THR A 115 14.51 11.49 8.46
CA THR A 115 14.06 10.30 7.72
C THR A 115 14.70 9.02 8.24
N ARG A 116 15.89 9.12 8.85
CA ARG A 116 16.76 7.99 9.22
C ARG A 116 17.22 7.16 8.01
N HIS A 117 17.24 7.78 6.84
CA HIS A 117 17.72 7.19 5.59
C HIS A 117 18.82 8.07 4.97
N ALA A 118 19.65 7.48 4.10
CA ALA A 118 20.60 8.26 3.31
C ALA A 118 19.85 9.35 2.51
N ALA A 119 20.42 10.55 2.43
CA ALA A 119 19.74 11.73 1.89
C ALA A 119 19.25 11.54 0.44
N ASP A 120 20.00 10.79 -0.36
CA ASP A 120 19.75 10.47 -1.77
C ASP A 120 18.93 9.20 -1.98
N SER A 121 18.56 8.48 -0.91
CA SER A 121 17.77 7.26 -1.02
C SER A 121 16.27 7.52 -1.15
N PRO A 122 15.49 6.59 -1.73
CA PRO A 122 14.03 6.69 -1.75
C PRO A 122 13.39 6.83 -0.37
N GLY A 123 14.04 6.32 0.69
CA GLY A 123 13.58 6.46 2.07
C GLY A 123 13.62 7.89 2.60
N SER A 124 14.37 8.77 1.93
CA SER A 124 14.40 10.20 2.24
C SER A 124 13.36 11.02 1.48
N ASN A 125 12.49 10.39 0.67
CA ASN A 125 11.34 11.08 0.08
C ASN A 125 10.17 11.15 1.06
N CYS A 126 9.75 12.36 1.45
CA CYS A 126 8.67 12.61 2.42
C CYS A 126 7.41 11.81 2.09
N THR A 127 7.04 11.75 0.81
CA THR A 127 5.82 11.08 0.34
C THR A 127 5.87 9.57 0.53
N ASN A 128 7.05 8.93 0.55
CA ASN A 128 7.15 7.49 0.74
C ASN A 128 6.78 7.04 2.16
N CYS A 129 6.95 7.92 3.16
CA CYS A 129 6.53 7.66 4.54
C CYS A 129 5.16 8.25 4.86
N HIS A 130 4.92 9.50 4.47
CA HIS A 130 3.72 10.25 4.87
C HIS A 130 2.54 10.10 3.92
N MET A 131 2.77 9.60 2.69
CA MET A 131 1.76 9.32 1.67
C MET A 131 2.02 7.95 1.02
N PRO A 132 2.07 6.86 1.81
CA PRO A 132 2.45 5.54 1.30
C PRO A 132 1.42 5.03 0.29
N HIS A 133 1.85 4.12 -0.60
CA HIS A 133 0.96 3.52 -1.61
C HIS A 133 0.04 2.46 -0.98
N THR A 134 -0.93 2.89 -0.17
CA THR A 134 -1.86 2.01 0.55
C THR A 134 -3.26 1.97 -0.06
N SER A 135 -3.50 2.76 -1.11
CA SER A 135 -4.74 2.73 -1.89
C SER A 135 -4.51 1.91 -3.15
N TYR A 136 -5.53 1.20 -3.61
CA TYR A 136 -5.46 0.43 -4.84
C TYR A 136 -6.51 0.87 -5.86
N GLY A 137 -6.12 0.94 -7.12
CA GLY A 137 -7.05 1.10 -8.24
C GLY A 137 -6.30 1.26 -9.56
N LEU A 138 -7.02 1.17 -10.68
CA LEU A 138 -6.43 1.26 -12.03
C LEU A 138 -5.23 0.31 -12.24
N LEU A 139 -5.30 -0.90 -11.64
CA LEU A 139 -4.23 -1.88 -11.67
C LEU A 139 -2.86 -1.32 -11.17
N LYS A 140 -2.88 -0.41 -10.19
CA LYS A 140 -1.68 0.08 -9.50
C LYS A 140 -1.95 0.35 -8.01
N ALA A 141 -0.88 0.39 -7.23
CA ALA A 141 -0.94 1.01 -5.90
C ALA A 141 -0.84 2.54 -6.06
N ILE A 142 -1.61 3.27 -5.27
CA ILE A 142 -1.77 4.73 -5.33
C ILE A 142 -1.51 5.31 -3.95
N ARG A 143 -0.86 6.48 -3.93
CA ARG A 143 -0.52 7.20 -2.70
C ARG A 143 -1.78 7.58 -1.93
N GLY A 144 -1.78 7.27 -0.64
CA GLY A 144 -2.76 7.82 0.28
C GLY A 144 -2.60 9.34 0.38
N HIS A 145 -3.74 10.05 0.44
CA HIS A 145 -3.77 11.50 0.63
C HIS A 145 -4.17 11.91 2.05
N THR A 146 -4.43 10.94 2.93
CA THR A 146 -4.44 11.16 4.38
C THR A 146 -2.99 11.27 4.84
N ILE A 147 -2.39 12.44 4.63
CA ILE A 147 -0.99 12.73 4.99
C ILE A 147 -0.84 12.55 6.50
N GLU A 148 -0.11 11.51 6.91
CA GLU A 148 -0.01 11.09 8.32
C GLU A 148 1.44 10.81 8.71
N THR A 149 1.71 10.72 10.01
CA THR A 149 2.99 10.19 10.51
C THR A 149 2.90 8.67 10.61
N PRO A 150 3.91 7.91 10.14
CA PRO A 150 3.89 6.45 10.25
C PRO A 150 3.69 5.96 11.68
N ASP A 151 2.70 5.10 11.88
CA ASP A 151 2.41 4.45 13.15
C ASP A 151 2.12 2.95 12.92
N ILE A 152 2.83 2.11 13.66
CA ILE A 152 2.68 0.65 13.61
C ILE A 152 1.42 0.18 14.35
N THR A 153 0.95 0.93 15.35
CA THR A 153 -0.23 0.55 16.15
C THR A 153 -1.47 0.48 15.26
N THR A 154 -1.60 1.42 14.31
CA THR A 154 -2.65 1.44 13.32
C THR A 154 -2.63 0.19 12.44
N THR A 155 -1.47 -0.22 11.91
CA THR A 155 -1.37 -1.47 11.14
C THR A 155 -1.75 -2.69 11.94
N LEU A 156 -1.32 -2.78 13.21
CA LEU A 156 -1.68 -3.89 14.10
C LEU A 156 -3.20 -3.95 14.36
N ALA A 157 -3.84 -2.78 14.48
CA ALA A 157 -5.28 -2.69 14.74
C ALA A 157 -6.16 -2.89 13.50
N THR A 158 -5.73 -2.43 12.33
CA THR A 158 -6.58 -2.34 11.13
C THR A 158 -6.18 -3.26 9.99
N GLY A 159 -4.96 -3.81 10.05
CA GLY A 159 -4.38 -4.59 8.97
C GLY A 159 -3.92 -3.77 7.76
N ARG A 160 -4.09 -2.44 7.74
CA ARG A 160 -3.60 -1.59 6.65
C ARG A 160 -2.07 -1.68 6.54
N PRO A 161 -1.50 -1.94 5.35
CA PRO A 161 -0.06 -1.91 5.17
C PRO A 161 0.58 -0.57 5.59
N ASN A 162 1.67 -0.60 6.35
CA ASN A 162 2.40 0.62 6.72
C ASN A 162 3.52 0.95 5.74
N ALA A 163 3.93 2.22 5.72
CA ALA A 163 4.99 2.73 4.85
C ALA A 163 6.33 1.96 4.95
N CYS A 164 6.72 1.52 6.16
CA CYS A 164 8.03 0.90 6.37
C CYS A 164 8.10 -0.48 5.69
N ASN A 165 7.13 -1.34 5.95
CA ASN A 165 7.09 -2.71 5.42
C ASN A 165 6.64 -2.78 3.94
N LEU A 166 6.28 -1.66 3.33
CA LEU A 166 6.06 -1.53 1.89
C LEU A 166 7.37 -1.29 1.10
N CYS A 167 8.45 -0.87 1.76
CA CYS A 167 9.81 -0.88 1.21
C CYS A 167 10.64 -2.05 1.77
N HIS A 168 10.63 -2.21 3.10
CA HIS A 168 11.32 -3.28 3.82
C HIS A 168 10.48 -4.56 3.84
N LEU A 169 10.26 -5.11 2.65
CA LEU A 169 9.38 -6.25 2.42
C LEU A 169 9.86 -7.51 3.15
N ASP A 170 11.14 -7.60 3.49
CA ASP A 170 11.76 -8.72 4.19
C ASP A 170 11.69 -8.60 5.72
N LYS A 171 11.07 -7.54 6.26
CA LYS A 171 10.99 -7.27 7.70
C LYS A 171 9.62 -7.54 8.30
N THR A 172 9.62 -7.90 9.57
CA THR A 172 8.43 -8.18 10.38
C THR A 172 7.78 -6.88 10.88
N LEU A 173 6.56 -6.93 11.40
CA LEU A 173 5.98 -5.75 12.07
C LEU A 173 6.70 -5.46 13.39
N ASP A 174 7.25 -6.49 14.03
CA ASP A 174 8.05 -6.35 15.26
C ASP A 174 9.32 -5.54 15.03
N TRP A 175 10.00 -5.78 13.90
CA TRP A 175 11.13 -4.95 13.48
C TRP A 175 10.71 -3.48 13.31
N THR A 176 9.58 -3.23 12.64
CA THR A 176 9.07 -1.86 12.46
C THR A 176 8.75 -1.20 13.80
N ALA A 177 8.10 -1.94 14.71
CA ALA A 177 7.79 -1.47 16.05
C ALA A 177 9.07 -1.10 16.84
N GLU A 178 10.14 -1.88 16.71
CA GLU A 178 11.45 -1.55 17.32
C GLU A 178 12.09 -0.30 16.73
N GLN A 179 12.10 -0.16 15.40
CA GLN A 179 12.71 1.01 14.76
C GLN A 179 11.95 2.29 15.11
N LEU A 180 10.61 2.23 15.14
CA LEU A 180 9.79 3.37 15.53
C LEU A 180 9.99 3.72 17.01
N ALA A 181 9.98 2.74 17.92
CA ALA A 181 10.24 2.97 19.34
C ALA A 181 11.61 3.63 19.58
N LYS A 182 12.67 3.14 18.91
CA LYS A 182 14.01 3.75 18.96
C LYS A 182 14.03 5.18 18.42
N ARG A 183 13.27 5.45 17.36
CA ARG A 183 13.22 6.78 16.71
C ARG A 183 12.45 7.81 17.53
N THR A 184 11.30 7.43 18.08
CA THR A 184 10.37 8.36 18.76
C THR A 184 10.58 8.43 20.27
N GLY A 185 11.31 7.47 20.86
CA GLY A 185 11.42 7.31 22.31
C GLY A 185 10.15 6.77 22.97
N GLN A 186 9.14 6.39 22.17
CA GLN A 186 7.91 5.79 22.68
C GLN A 186 8.09 4.30 22.98
N ALA A 187 7.26 3.77 23.87
CA ALA A 187 7.27 2.34 24.19
C ALA A 187 6.92 1.50 22.96
N LYS A 188 7.68 0.44 22.72
CA LYS A 188 7.37 -0.56 21.67
C LYS A 188 6.01 -1.21 21.99
N PRO A 189 5.03 -1.18 21.09
CA PRO A 189 3.75 -1.85 21.32
C PRO A 189 3.92 -3.38 21.32
N THR A 190 2.98 -4.08 21.95
CA THR A 190 2.93 -5.55 21.93
C THR A 190 2.60 -6.06 20.53
N VAL A 191 3.47 -6.92 19.97
CA VAL A 191 3.29 -7.50 18.64
C VAL A 191 2.91 -8.98 18.73
N PRO A 192 1.82 -9.44 18.07
CA PRO A 192 1.43 -10.84 18.06
C PRO A 192 2.50 -11.78 17.48
N GLY A 193 2.49 -13.05 17.89
CA GLY A 193 3.49 -14.08 17.54
C GLY A 193 3.89 -14.12 16.06
N GLU A 194 2.91 -14.31 15.17
CA GLU A 194 3.13 -14.45 13.72
C GLU A 194 3.82 -13.20 13.12
N HIS A 195 3.50 -12.02 13.62
CA HIS A 195 4.06 -10.74 13.20
C HIS A 195 5.46 -10.44 13.76
N ARG A 196 5.99 -11.31 14.63
CA ARG A 196 7.37 -11.25 15.13
C ARG A 196 8.32 -12.12 14.31
N THR A 197 7.81 -13.16 13.66
CA THR A 197 8.64 -14.16 12.96
C THR A 197 8.55 -14.06 11.44
N THR A 198 7.39 -13.65 10.92
CA THR A 198 7.15 -13.61 9.47
C THR A 198 7.08 -12.17 8.99
N ALA A 199 7.72 -11.89 7.85
CA ALA A 199 7.72 -10.58 7.25
C ALA A 199 6.29 -10.12 6.94
N ALA A 200 5.99 -8.85 7.23
CA ALA A 200 4.64 -8.32 7.11
C ALA A 200 4.11 -8.42 5.67
N SER A 201 4.98 -8.15 4.69
CA SER A 201 4.65 -8.26 3.27
C SER A 201 4.23 -9.68 2.88
N VAL A 202 4.86 -10.71 3.47
CA VAL A 202 4.57 -12.12 3.19
C VAL A 202 3.23 -12.55 3.77
N LEU A 203 2.90 -12.07 4.98
CA LEU A 203 1.57 -12.27 5.57
C LEU A 203 0.49 -11.60 4.72
N TRP A 204 0.68 -10.34 4.32
CA TRP A 204 -0.26 -9.64 3.43
C TRP A 204 -0.42 -10.34 2.09
N LEU A 205 0.68 -10.83 1.50
CA LEU A 205 0.69 -11.50 0.20
C LEU A 205 -0.01 -12.87 0.22
N LEU A 206 0.19 -13.68 1.27
CA LEU A 206 -0.26 -15.08 1.27
C LEU A 206 -1.64 -15.26 1.90
N LYS A 207 -1.91 -14.56 3.02
CA LYS A 207 -3.14 -14.71 3.80
C LYS A 207 -4.00 -13.45 3.91
N GLY A 208 -3.47 -12.28 3.54
CA GLY A 208 -4.25 -11.04 3.53
C GLY A 208 -5.41 -11.07 2.53
N ASP A 209 -6.30 -10.08 2.62
CA ASP A 209 -7.40 -9.91 1.67
C ASP A 209 -6.91 -9.54 0.25
N ALA A 210 -7.80 -9.54 -0.75
CA ALA A 210 -7.39 -9.27 -2.13
C ALA A 210 -6.69 -7.91 -2.34
N GLY A 211 -7.04 -6.89 -1.55
CA GLY A 211 -6.38 -5.58 -1.59
C GLY A 211 -4.99 -5.62 -0.98
N GLN A 212 -4.84 -6.26 0.18
CA GLN A 212 -3.53 -6.48 0.81
C GLN A 212 -2.60 -7.28 -0.12
N ARG A 213 -3.11 -8.35 -0.74
CA ARG A 213 -2.32 -9.16 -1.70
C ARG A 213 -1.90 -8.37 -2.92
N ALA A 214 -2.82 -7.57 -3.49
CA ALA A 214 -2.50 -6.72 -4.64
C ALA A 214 -1.44 -5.65 -4.30
N LEU A 215 -1.58 -4.99 -3.15
CA LEU A 215 -0.60 -3.99 -2.69
C LEU A 215 0.76 -4.63 -2.42
N ALA A 216 0.81 -5.75 -1.69
CA ALA A 216 2.05 -6.46 -1.41
C ALA A 216 2.73 -6.92 -2.71
N ALA A 217 1.98 -7.51 -3.64
CA ALA A 217 2.49 -7.92 -4.95
C ALA A 217 3.04 -6.74 -5.74
N TRP A 218 2.30 -5.62 -5.81
CA TRP A 218 2.78 -4.41 -6.51
C TRP A 218 4.10 -3.90 -5.94
N HIS A 219 4.23 -3.85 -4.60
CA HIS A 219 5.45 -3.39 -3.95
C HIS A 219 6.64 -4.32 -4.18
N MET A 220 6.40 -5.63 -4.32
CA MET A 220 7.47 -6.58 -4.69
C MET A 220 8.07 -6.31 -6.08
N GLY A 221 7.43 -5.50 -6.94
CA GLY A 221 7.99 -5.03 -8.20
C GLY A 221 8.41 -3.56 -8.19
N TRP A 222 8.19 -2.84 -7.08
CA TRP A 222 8.43 -1.40 -6.98
C TRP A 222 9.90 -1.12 -6.67
N GLN A 223 10.52 -0.26 -7.48
CA GLN A 223 11.97 -0.03 -7.47
C GLN A 223 12.53 0.36 -6.08
N PRO A 224 11.94 1.32 -5.33
CA PRO A 224 12.35 1.61 -3.95
C PRO A 224 12.33 0.41 -2.99
N ALA A 225 11.36 -0.50 -3.13
CA ALA A 225 11.29 -1.68 -2.29
C ALA A 225 12.33 -2.73 -2.68
N LEU A 226 12.62 -2.89 -3.98
CA LEU A 226 13.70 -3.74 -4.46
C LEU A 226 15.07 -3.25 -3.99
N GLU A 227 15.29 -1.94 -3.94
CA GLU A 227 16.51 -1.34 -3.39
C GLU A 227 16.61 -1.55 -1.86
N ALA A 228 15.50 -1.42 -1.14
CA ALA A 228 15.46 -1.52 0.32
C ALA A 228 15.49 -2.96 0.86
N SER A 229 15.01 -3.94 0.09
CA SER A 229 14.82 -5.33 0.56
C SER A 229 15.46 -6.39 -0.34
N GLY A 230 16.16 -5.99 -1.39
CA GLY A 230 16.75 -6.88 -2.39
C GLY A 230 15.71 -7.47 -3.36
N SER A 231 16.16 -8.36 -4.25
CA SER A 231 15.33 -9.00 -5.27
C SER A 231 15.55 -10.52 -5.34
N GLY A 232 14.65 -11.23 -6.01
CA GLY A 232 14.73 -12.66 -6.31
C GLY A 232 14.10 -13.58 -5.25
N TRP A 233 14.08 -13.21 -3.97
CA TRP A 233 13.40 -14.00 -2.93
C TRP A 233 11.87 -13.92 -3.03
N GLN A 234 11.36 -12.87 -3.66
CA GLN A 234 9.94 -12.63 -3.90
C GLN A 234 9.37 -13.61 -4.92
N SER A 235 10.16 -14.05 -5.91
CA SER A 235 9.73 -14.91 -7.02
C SER A 235 8.90 -16.13 -6.62
N PRO A 236 9.33 -17.00 -5.68
CA PRO A 236 8.56 -18.18 -5.29
C PRO A 236 7.26 -17.86 -4.53
N LEU A 237 7.14 -16.66 -3.97
CA LEU A 237 5.93 -16.19 -3.29
C LEU A 237 4.96 -15.55 -4.32
N LEU A 238 5.48 -14.71 -5.22
CA LEU A 238 4.73 -14.14 -6.34
C LEU A 238 4.17 -15.23 -7.27
N ALA A 239 4.90 -16.33 -7.47
CA ALA A 239 4.45 -17.48 -8.24
C ALA A 239 3.15 -18.10 -7.67
N GLU A 240 2.95 -18.09 -6.35
CA GLU A 240 1.71 -18.57 -5.73
C GLU A 240 0.49 -17.74 -6.13
N LEU A 241 0.69 -16.43 -6.35
CA LEU A 241 -0.38 -15.51 -6.72
C LEU A 241 -0.73 -15.58 -8.20
N LEU A 242 0.04 -16.31 -9.03
CA LEU A 242 -0.38 -16.62 -10.40
C LEU A 242 -1.63 -17.51 -10.46
N ASN A 243 -2.05 -18.12 -9.34
CA ASN A 243 -3.34 -18.80 -9.23
C ASN A 243 -4.30 -18.11 -8.23
N ASP A 244 -4.08 -16.83 -7.90
CA ASP A 244 -4.99 -16.11 -7.00
C ASP A 244 -6.43 -16.09 -7.54
N PRO A 245 -7.49 -16.22 -6.71
CA PRO A 245 -8.87 -16.12 -7.19
C PRO A 245 -9.19 -14.78 -7.87
N TYR A 246 -8.48 -13.70 -7.54
CA TYR A 246 -8.74 -12.37 -8.09
C TYR A 246 -7.77 -12.02 -9.24
N SER A 247 -8.31 -11.77 -10.44
CA SER A 247 -7.51 -11.49 -11.65
C SER A 247 -6.55 -10.31 -11.50
N ALA A 248 -6.96 -9.28 -10.78
CA ALA A 248 -6.12 -8.11 -10.57
C ALA A 248 -4.89 -8.42 -9.68
N VAL A 249 -5.03 -9.34 -8.72
CA VAL A 249 -3.89 -9.83 -7.93
C VAL A 249 -2.95 -10.63 -8.81
N ARG A 250 -3.48 -11.48 -9.71
CA ARG A 250 -2.67 -12.25 -10.67
C ARG A 250 -1.88 -11.33 -11.60
N TYR A 251 -2.50 -10.26 -12.10
CA TYR A 251 -1.84 -9.24 -12.91
C TYR A 251 -0.70 -8.55 -12.12
N MET A 252 -0.95 -8.09 -10.88
CA MET A 252 0.10 -7.48 -10.05
C MET A 252 1.26 -8.45 -9.83
N ALA A 253 0.95 -9.69 -9.48
CA ALA A 253 1.94 -10.71 -9.20
C ALA A 253 2.83 -10.98 -10.42
N HIS A 254 2.24 -11.06 -11.62
CA HIS A 254 3.00 -11.20 -12.86
C HIS A 254 3.88 -9.99 -13.16
N LYS A 255 3.34 -8.77 -13.05
CA LYS A 255 4.12 -7.54 -13.27
C LYS A 255 5.30 -7.44 -12.31
N ALA A 256 5.10 -7.79 -11.04
CA ALA A 256 6.16 -7.82 -10.04
C ALA A 256 7.15 -8.96 -10.26
N LEU A 257 6.66 -10.12 -10.72
CA LEU A 257 7.51 -11.28 -11.05
C LEU A 257 8.43 -10.94 -12.21
N ALA A 258 7.95 -10.26 -13.25
CA ALA A 258 8.75 -9.83 -14.39
C ALA A 258 9.89 -8.85 -14.01
N ARG A 259 9.81 -8.20 -12.84
CA ARG A 259 10.88 -7.35 -12.28
C ARG A 259 11.94 -8.14 -11.51
N GLN A 260 11.73 -9.45 -11.30
CA GLN A 260 12.67 -10.29 -10.57
C GLN A 260 13.75 -10.87 -11.50
N PRO A 261 14.95 -11.16 -10.97
CA PRO A 261 16.04 -11.77 -11.73
C PRO A 261 15.59 -13.03 -12.49
N GLY A 262 15.82 -13.03 -13.80
CA GLY A 262 15.52 -14.15 -14.68
C GLY A 262 14.08 -14.24 -15.20
N PHE A 263 13.16 -13.37 -14.77
CA PHE A 263 11.74 -13.42 -15.13
C PHE A 263 11.28 -12.34 -16.13
N GLY A 264 12.19 -11.51 -16.67
CA GLY A 264 11.82 -10.41 -17.56
C GLY A 264 10.97 -10.79 -18.78
N GLU A 265 11.20 -11.99 -19.34
CA GLU A 265 10.47 -12.54 -20.49
C GLU A 265 9.43 -13.60 -20.08
N PHE A 266 9.03 -13.63 -18.80
CA PHE A 266 8.07 -14.62 -18.32
C PHE A 266 6.66 -14.28 -18.79
N GLU A 267 6.22 -14.93 -19.87
CA GLU A 267 4.87 -14.79 -20.42
C GLU A 267 3.80 -15.41 -19.53
N TYR A 268 2.71 -14.68 -19.29
CA TYR A 268 1.61 -15.13 -18.45
C TYR A 268 0.29 -14.42 -18.82
N ASP A 269 -0.75 -15.22 -19.03
CA ASP A 269 -2.12 -14.72 -19.19
C ASP A 269 -2.85 -14.81 -17.83
N PHE A 270 -3.16 -13.64 -17.26
CA PHE A 270 -3.81 -13.51 -15.96
C PHE A 270 -5.32 -13.77 -15.99
N VAL A 271 -5.95 -13.90 -17.16
CA VAL A 271 -7.37 -14.27 -17.31
C VAL A 271 -7.58 -15.69 -17.87
N ALA A 272 -6.49 -16.41 -18.15
CA ALA A 272 -6.55 -17.81 -18.55
C ALA A 272 -7.29 -18.70 -17.53
N ASP A 273 -7.71 -19.88 -18.01
CA ASP A 273 -8.31 -20.90 -17.17
C ASP A 273 -7.36 -21.38 -16.05
N GLU A 274 -7.94 -22.04 -15.04
CA GLU A 274 -7.16 -22.52 -13.90
C GLU A 274 -6.04 -23.49 -14.25
N PRO A 275 -6.25 -24.52 -15.11
CA PRO A 275 -5.17 -25.41 -15.53
C PRO A 275 -3.96 -24.69 -16.14
N ALA A 276 -4.17 -23.72 -17.04
CA ALA A 276 -3.10 -22.94 -17.63
C ALA A 276 -2.36 -22.10 -16.59
N ARG A 277 -3.10 -21.48 -15.64
CA ARG A 277 -2.51 -20.68 -14.55
C ARG A 277 -1.68 -21.55 -13.60
N LEU A 278 -2.15 -22.74 -13.24
CA LEU A 278 -1.41 -23.69 -12.42
C LEU A 278 -0.14 -24.19 -13.12
N ALA A 279 -0.19 -24.43 -14.43
CA ALA A 279 0.99 -24.79 -15.21
C ALA A 279 2.04 -23.67 -15.19
N LYS A 280 1.62 -22.41 -15.35
CA LYS A 280 2.51 -21.23 -15.25
C LYS A 280 3.10 -21.05 -13.86
N ARG A 281 2.30 -21.24 -12.80
CA ARG A 281 2.80 -21.28 -11.41
C ARG A 281 3.90 -22.33 -11.25
N LYS A 282 3.67 -23.57 -11.72
CA LYS A 282 4.67 -24.65 -11.65
C LYS A 282 5.94 -24.27 -12.42
N ALA A 283 5.81 -23.70 -13.61
CA ALA A 283 6.95 -23.25 -14.42
C ALA A 283 7.76 -22.15 -13.71
N ALA A 284 7.09 -21.17 -13.09
CA ALA A 284 7.74 -20.11 -12.34
C ALA A 284 8.52 -20.66 -11.13
N LEU A 285 7.91 -21.59 -10.37
CA LEU A 285 8.58 -22.23 -9.24
C LEU A 285 9.78 -23.08 -9.66
N ALA A 286 9.70 -23.79 -10.79
CA ALA A 286 10.81 -24.61 -11.30
C ALA A 286 11.97 -23.76 -11.86
N LYS A 287 11.66 -22.57 -12.39
CA LYS A 287 12.65 -21.62 -12.93
C LYS A 287 13.41 -20.88 -11.83
N TRP A 288 12.77 -20.65 -10.68
CA TRP A 288 13.39 -19.96 -9.55
C TRP A 288 14.58 -20.75 -8.98
N LYS A 289 15.68 -20.04 -8.70
CA LYS A 289 16.88 -20.60 -8.08
C LYS A 289 17.02 -20.06 -6.65
N PRO A 290 17.12 -20.92 -5.63
CA PRO A 290 17.40 -20.51 -4.25
C PRO A 290 18.64 -19.62 -4.15
N SER A 291 18.59 -18.61 -3.28
CA SER A 291 19.76 -17.81 -2.91
C SER A 291 19.99 -17.87 -1.40
N PRO A 292 21.23 -18.09 -0.93
CA PRO A 292 21.56 -18.15 0.50
C PRO A 292 21.45 -16.82 1.23
N THR A 293 21.25 -15.69 0.52
CA THR A 293 21.28 -14.33 1.09
C THR A 293 19.96 -13.84 1.67
N ASN A 294 18.99 -14.72 1.95
CA ASN A 294 17.63 -14.29 2.28
C ASN A 294 17.23 -14.65 3.72
N PRO A 295 16.59 -13.72 4.46
CA PRO A 295 16.29 -13.91 5.88
C PRO A 295 15.17 -14.94 6.11
N ALA A 296 15.17 -15.56 7.29
CA ALA A 296 14.13 -16.52 7.70
C ALA A 296 12.70 -15.93 7.68
N ALA A 297 12.57 -14.62 7.85
CA ALA A 297 11.28 -13.94 7.88
C ALA A 297 10.50 -14.02 6.54
N VAL A 298 11.16 -14.35 5.43
CA VAL A 298 10.52 -14.48 4.10
C VAL A 298 10.20 -15.93 3.70
N LEU A 299 10.13 -16.84 4.69
CA LEU A 299 9.78 -18.25 4.50
C LEU A 299 10.79 -19.02 3.63
N LEU A 300 12.06 -18.64 3.76
CA LEU A 300 13.20 -19.36 3.20
C LEU A 300 14.03 -19.94 4.36
N ASN A 301 14.48 -21.18 4.22
CA ASN A 301 15.36 -21.82 5.20
C ASN A 301 16.82 -21.33 5.04
N ALA A 302 17.72 -21.79 5.91
CA ALA A 302 19.13 -21.41 5.90
C ALA A 302 19.86 -21.71 4.57
N ASN A 303 19.34 -22.64 3.76
CA ASN A 303 19.88 -22.98 2.44
C ASN A 303 19.21 -22.16 1.32
N GLY A 304 18.42 -21.13 1.66
CA GLY A 304 17.66 -20.32 0.73
C GLY A 304 16.45 -21.05 0.11
N GLN A 305 16.12 -22.27 0.56
CA GLN A 305 15.02 -23.04 0.01
C GLN A 305 13.69 -22.62 0.63
N ARG A 306 12.66 -22.63 -0.20
CA ARG A 306 11.30 -22.28 0.19
C ARG A 306 10.74 -23.24 1.24
N GLN A 307 10.22 -22.70 2.34
CA GLN A 307 9.53 -23.44 3.40
C GLN A 307 8.09 -23.76 2.97
N THR A 308 7.95 -24.74 2.07
CA THR A 308 6.70 -25.02 1.37
C THR A 308 5.50 -25.28 2.27
N ASN A 309 5.68 -26.01 3.37
CA ASN A 309 4.59 -26.31 4.30
C ASN A 309 4.04 -25.04 4.96
N GLN A 310 4.92 -24.13 5.40
CA GLN A 310 4.50 -22.87 6.03
C GLN A 310 3.79 -21.96 5.03
N VAL A 311 4.28 -21.88 3.79
CA VAL A 311 3.60 -21.09 2.74
C VAL A 311 2.19 -21.63 2.48
N GLN A 312 2.03 -22.96 2.36
CA GLN A 312 0.70 -23.55 2.13
C GLN A 312 -0.24 -23.37 3.33
N GLN A 313 0.27 -23.45 4.56
CA GLN A 313 -0.52 -23.15 5.77
C GLN A 313 -1.05 -21.71 5.76
N LEU A 314 -0.22 -20.72 5.40
CA LEU A 314 -0.66 -19.33 5.30
C LEU A 314 -1.74 -19.17 4.21
N ILE A 315 -1.53 -19.75 3.03
CA ILE A 315 -2.51 -19.70 1.93
C ILE A 315 -3.85 -20.33 2.33
N GLN A 316 -3.85 -21.42 3.10
CA GLN A 316 -5.08 -22.05 3.60
C GLN A 316 -5.87 -21.14 4.55
N THR A 317 -5.20 -20.21 5.24
CA THR A 317 -5.83 -19.23 6.14
C THR A 317 -6.17 -17.89 5.45
N ARG A 318 -6.11 -17.85 4.11
CA ARG A 318 -6.30 -16.61 3.35
C ARG A 318 -7.69 -16.02 3.50
N ASP A 319 -7.73 -14.71 3.74
CA ASP A 319 -8.95 -13.92 3.60
C ASP A 319 -9.33 -13.80 2.10
N ASN A 320 -10.41 -14.48 1.71
CA ASN A 320 -10.95 -14.45 0.35
C ASN A 320 -11.90 -13.26 0.10
N ARG A 321 -11.96 -12.28 1.01
CA ARG A 321 -12.69 -11.04 0.78
C ARG A 321 -12.20 -10.36 -0.50
N PRO A 322 -13.09 -10.11 -1.48
CA PRO A 322 -12.71 -9.51 -2.74
C PRO A 322 -12.43 -8.02 -2.56
N MET A 323 -11.73 -7.45 -3.53
CA MET A 323 -11.63 -6.01 -3.68
C MET A 323 -12.74 -5.51 -4.60
N ARG A 324 -13.47 -4.47 -4.16
CA ARG A 324 -14.59 -3.90 -4.91
C ARG A 324 -14.21 -2.53 -5.42
N LEU A 325 -13.85 -2.48 -6.70
CA LEU A 325 -13.59 -1.25 -7.44
C LEU A 325 -14.93 -0.80 -8.03
N ARG A 326 -15.73 -0.08 -7.24
CA ARG A 326 -16.95 0.56 -7.71
C ARG A 326 -16.68 2.06 -7.78
N GLU A 327 -16.71 2.62 -8.99
CA GLU A 327 -16.73 4.06 -9.20
C GLU A 327 -18.09 4.65 -8.77
#